data_AF-A0A7Y5KCZ1-F1
#
_entry.id   AF-A0A7Y5KCZ1-F1
#
_cell.length_a   1.000
_cell.length_b   1.000
_cell.length_c   1.000
_cell.angle_alpha   90.00
_cell.angle_beta   90.00
_cell.angle_gamma   90.00
#
_symmetry.space_group_name_H-M   'P 1'
#
loop_
_entity.id
_entity.type
_entity.pdbx_description
1 polymer ?
#
loop_
_entity_poly.entity_id
_entity_poly.type
_entity_poly.pdbx_seq_one_letter_code
_entity_poly.pdbx_strand_id
1 'polypeptide(L)'
;TKVRAFEIGHRPEGCVADDELAFFYLGVEEKSIRKYGAEPNAGEQYVRIDSTKSHGHVRRQVEGLAIYYSQTGTGYLIASSQGNNAFVIYRREGNNDYVATFNIVAGNGIDEVTHTDGIDVASNNFGKDYPLGFFVAQDDTNDAANQNFKIVPWHVIQSAFLAQLHSQSGHARVANN
;
A
#
# COMPACT_ATOMS: atom_id res chain seq x y z
N THR A 1 14.13 20.70 -16.00
CA THR A 1 15.53 20.28 -15.75
C THR A 1 15.52 18.94 -15.04
N LYS A 2 16.39 17.99 -15.42
CA LYS A 2 16.59 16.72 -14.69
C LYS A 2 17.51 16.97 -13.50
N VAL A 3 17.09 16.61 -12.28
CA VAL A 3 17.80 16.96 -11.02
C VAL A 3 18.38 15.77 -10.26
N ARG A 4 17.93 14.54 -10.56
CA ARG A 4 18.46 13.28 -10.01
C ARG A 4 18.16 12.14 -10.98
N ALA A 5 19.07 11.18 -11.09
CA ALA A 5 18.89 9.92 -11.82
C ALA A 5 19.86 8.88 -11.27
N PHE A 6 19.41 7.63 -11.14
CA PHE A 6 20.24 6.49 -10.72
C PHE A 6 19.60 5.18 -11.21
N GLU A 7 20.41 4.13 -11.28
CA GLU A 7 20.00 2.81 -11.76
C GLU A 7 19.53 1.91 -10.61
N ILE A 8 18.42 1.18 -10.81
CA ILE A 8 17.84 0.29 -9.79
C ILE A 8 18.36 -1.16 -9.91
N GLY A 9 18.77 -1.56 -11.12
CA GLY A 9 19.27 -2.90 -11.46
C GLY A 9 18.20 -3.99 -11.58
N HIS A 10 16.94 -3.65 -11.36
CA HIS A 10 15.76 -4.53 -11.40
C HIS A 10 14.54 -3.72 -11.82
N ARG A 11 13.44 -4.39 -12.22
CA ARG A 11 12.18 -3.75 -12.65
C ARG A 11 11.51 -3.00 -11.48
N PRO A 12 11.43 -1.66 -11.53
CA PRO A 12 10.65 -0.87 -10.60
C PRO A 12 9.31 -0.46 -11.22
N GLU A 13 8.28 -0.34 -10.41
CA GLU A 13 6.98 0.16 -10.89
C GLU A 13 6.33 1.07 -9.85
N GLY A 14 5.75 0.49 -8.79
CA GLY A 14 5.07 1.27 -7.77
C GLY A 14 5.98 2.27 -7.08
N CYS A 15 5.53 3.51 -6.96
CA CYS A 15 6.28 4.54 -6.25
C CYS A 15 5.35 5.56 -5.57
N VAL A 16 5.83 6.13 -4.47
CA VAL A 16 5.12 7.20 -3.76
C VAL A 16 6.13 8.08 -3.02
N ALA A 17 5.86 9.39 -2.98
CA ALA A 17 6.67 10.36 -2.24
C ALA A 17 5.90 10.87 -1.03
N ASP A 18 6.60 11.01 0.08
CA ASP A 18 6.11 11.61 1.32
C ASP A 18 6.51 13.08 1.36
N ASP A 19 5.53 13.96 1.21
CA ASP A 19 5.75 15.41 1.12
C ASP A 19 6.12 16.04 2.48
N GLU A 20 5.80 15.41 3.61
CA GLU A 20 6.12 15.97 4.94
C GLU A 20 7.41 15.37 5.53
N LEU A 21 7.65 14.06 5.32
CA LEU A 21 8.84 13.37 5.85
C LEU A 21 10.00 13.34 4.85
N ALA A 22 9.79 13.85 3.62
CA ALA A 22 10.78 13.93 2.55
C ALA A 22 11.41 12.56 2.20
N PHE A 23 10.56 11.52 2.11
CA PHE A 23 10.97 10.18 1.70
C PHE A 23 10.36 9.80 0.35
N PHE A 24 11.11 9.02 -0.44
CA PHE A 24 10.64 8.41 -1.68
C PHE A 24 10.65 6.91 -1.53
N TYR A 25 9.51 6.26 -1.77
CA TYR A 25 9.34 4.83 -1.68
C TYR A 25 9.21 4.23 -3.08
N LEU A 26 9.89 3.11 -3.30
CA LEU A 26 9.94 2.41 -4.58
C LEU A 26 9.72 0.91 -4.39
N GLY A 27 8.71 0.38 -5.06
CA GLY A 27 8.48 -1.03 -5.28
C GLY A 27 9.43 -1.55 -6.34
N VAL A 28 10.28 -2.49 -5.95
CA VAL A 28 11.09 -3.29 -6.89
C VAL A 28 10.46 -4.67 -6.91
N GLU A 29 9.65 -4.91 -7.92
CA GLU A 29 8.56 -5.89 -7.94
C GLU A 29 8.93 -7.27 -7.39
N GLU A 30 10.05 -7.84 -7.83
CA GLU A 30 10.46 -9.17 -7.41
C GLU A 30 11.39 -9.19 -6.19
N LYS A 31 11.72 -8.05 -5.60
CA LYS A 31 12.79 -7.93 -4.59
C LYS A 31 12.33 -7.35 -3.27
N SER A 32 11.80 -6.13 -3.27
CA SER A 32 11.71 -5.31 -2.07
C SER A 32 10.92 -4.03 -2.22
N ILE A 33 10.41 -3.50 -1.11
CA ILE A 33 10.08 -2.08 -0.95
C ILE A 33 11.34 -1.36 -0.45
N ARG A 34 11.72 -0.27 -1.13
CA ARG A 34 12.90 0.55 -0.80
C ARG A 34 12.50 1.96 -0.42
N LYS A 35 13.19 2.54 0.55
CA LYS A 35 13.02 3.92 1.03
C LYS A 35 14.28 4.73 0.74
N TYR A 36 14.14 5.83 0.04
CA TYR A 36 15.16 6.81 -0.30
C TYR A 36 14.79 8.16 0.32
N GLY A 37 15.73 9.10 0.38
CA GLY A 37 15.35 10.52 0.55
C GLY A 37 14.68 11.05 -0.73
N ALA A 38 13.63 11.86 -0.60
CA ALA A 38 12.90 12.43 -1.73
C ALA A 38 13.68 13.57 -2.41
N GLU A 39 14.49 14.30 -1.64
CA GLU A 39 15.20 15.48 -2.13
C GLU A 39 16.16 15.19 -3.29
N PRO A 40 16.35 16.12 -4.23
CA PRO A 40 17.21 15.93 -5.39
C PRO A 40 18.67 15.56 -5.05
N ASN A 41 19.17 16.01 -3.90
CA ASN A 41 20.54 15.79 -3.43
C ASN A 41 20.67 14.59 -2.47
N ALA A 42 19.62 13.83 -2.19
CA ALA A 42 19.65 12.73 -1.23
C ALA A 42 20.45 11.49 -1.70
N GLY A 43 20.98 11.52 -2.92
CA GLY A 43 21.73 10.40 -3.52
C GLY A 43 20.85 9.21 -3.86
N GLU A 44 21.47 8.03 -3.94
CA GLU A 44 20.87 6.75 -4.37
C GLU A 44 20.85 5.68 -3.26
N GLN A 45 21.34 6.02 -2.06
CA GLN A 45 21.35 5.09 -0.93
C GLN A 45 19.91 4.87 -0.42
N TYR A 46 19.58 3.61 -0.14
CA TYR A 46 18.25 3.24 0.33
C TYR A 46 18.28 2.37 1.57
N VAL A 47 17.19 2.43 2.33
CA VAL A 47 16.85 1.46 3.37
C VAL A 47 15.80 0.50 2.79
N ARG A 48 16.00 -0.79 2.98
CA ARG A 48 15.00 -1.80 2.61
C ARG A 48 13.93 -1.87 3.70
N ILE A 49 12.68 -1.62 3.33
CA ILE A 49 11.54 -1.70 4.25
C ILE A 49 11.05 -3.15 4.39
N ASP A 50 10.87 -3.83 3.27
CA ASP A 50 10.47 -5.24 3.25
C ASP A 50 11.03 -5.97 2.01
N SER A 51 10.86 -7.31 1.95
CA SER A 51 11.35 -8.16 0.88
C SER A 51 10.31 -9.20 0.44
N THR A 52 10.34 -9.58 -0.83
CA THR A 52 9.55 -10.69 -1.39
C THR A 52 10.03 -12.09 -0.97
N LYS A 53 11.07 -12.17 -0.12
CA LYS A 53 11.66 -13.43 0.39
C LYS A 53 10.86 -13.99 1.57
N SER A 54 11.23 -15.18 2.04
CA SER A 54 10.49 -15.96 3.07
C SER A 54 10.19 -15.22 4.39
N HIS A 55 10.96 -14.20 4.74
CA HIS A 55 10.80 -13.45 5.99
C HIS A 55 10.14 -12.08 5.82
N GLY A 56 9.74 -11.71 4.59
CA GLY A 56 9.00 -10.48 4.38
C GLY A 56 7.50 -10.71 4.22
N HIS A 57 6.73 -9.62 4.24
CA HIS A 57 5.26 -9.67 4.26
C HIS A 57 4.66 -9.58 2.86
N VAL A 58 5.40 -9.00 1.90
CA VAL A 58 4.99 -8.92 0.49
C VAL A 58 5.34 -10.19 -0.29
N ARG A 59 4.54 -10.49 -1.33
CA ARG A 59 4.74 -11.57 -2.28
C ARG A 59 4.82 -10.98 -3.67
N ARG A 60 5.82 -11.42 -4.44
CA ARG A 60 6.09 -10.90 -5.78
C ARG A 60 4.82 -10.98 -6.65
N GLN A 61 4.38 -9.89 -7.27
CA GLN A 61 5.10 -8.62 -7.45
C GLN A 61 4.70 -7.53 -6.42
N VAL A 62 5.65 -6.68 -6.04
CA VAL A 62 5.41 -5.44 -5.27
C VAL A 62 5.01 -4.36 -6.27
N GLU A 63 3.72 -4.05 -6.32
CA GLU A 63 3.17 -3.10 -7.27
C GLU A 63 2.91 -1.74 -6.62
N GLY A 64 1.72 -1.16 -6.83
CA GLY A 64 1.37 0.17 -6.37
C GLY A 64 1.68 0.41 -4.88
N LEU A 65 2.14 1.63 -4.60
CA LEU A 65 2.40 2.13 -3.25
C LEU A 65 1.56 3.38 -3.01
N ALA A 66 1.02 3.53 -1.80
CA ALA A 66 0.24 4.70 -1.41
C ALA A 66 0.54 5.11 0.04
N ILE A 67 0.35 6.39 0.38
CA ILE A 67 0.55 6.91 1.74
C ILE A 67 -0.76 7.45 2.30
N TYR A 68 -1.24 6.86 3.39
CA TYR A 68 -2.32 7.42 4.19
C TYR A 68 -1.75 8.38 5.23
N TYR A 69 -2.04 9.67 5.08
CA TYR A 69 -1.62 10.71 6.03
C TYR A 69 -2.63 10.79 7.18
N SER A 70 -2.19 10.48 8.41
CA SER A 70 -3.01 10.55 9.63
C SER A 70 -2.71 11.85 10.39
N GLN A 71 -2.61 11.80 11.72
CA GLN A 71 -2.10 12.91 12.53
C GLN A 71 -0.67 13.27 12.12
N THR A 72 -0.26 14.50 12.38
CA THR A 72 1.03 15.08 11.94
C THR A 72 2.21 14.12 12.11
N GLY A 73 2.88 13.80 11.00
CA GLY A 73 4.05 12.92 10.96
C GLY A 73 3.78 11.43 11.16
N THR A 74 2.52 11.00 11.28
CA THR A 74 2.10 9.60 11.40
C THR A 74 1.22 9.20 10.23
N GLY A 75 1.00 7.89 10.08
CA GLY A 75 0.15 7.37 9.04
C GLY A 75 0.57 5.98 8.60
N TYR A 76 0.29 5.65 7.35
CA TYR A 76 0.62 4.34 6.81
C TYR A 76 1.20 4.42 5.41
N LEU A 77 2.21 3.58 5.15
CA LEU A 77 2.61 3.20 3.79
C LEU A 77 1.87 1.90 3.46
N ILE A 78 1.21 1.86 2.31
CA ILE A 78 0.43 0.72 1.85
C ILE A 78 1.08 0.20 0.58
N ALA A 79 1.21 -1.12 0.45
CA ALA A 79 1.77 -1.77 -0.72
C ALA A 79 0.82 -2.83 -1.28
N SER A 80 0.65 -2.83 -2.61
CA SER A 80 0.05 -3.95 -3.33
C SER A 80 1.04 -5.12 -3.37
N SER A 81 0.62 -6.24 -2.80
CA SER A 81 1.32 -7.52 -2.82
C SER A 81 0.60 -8.42 -3.81
N GLN A 82 0.87 -8.21 -5.10
CA GLN A 82 0.09 -8.76 -6.20
C GLN A 82 0.09 -10.29 -6.21
N GLY A 83 1.21 -10.92 -5.84
CA GLY A 83 1.37 -12.38 -5.88
C GLY A 83 0.49 -13.19 -4.94
N ASN A 84 -0.18 -12.53 -3.99
CA ASN A 84 -1.13 -13.16 -3.08
C ASN A 84 -2.40 -12.32 -2.88
N ASN A 85 -2.72 -11.44 -3.84
CA ASN A 85 -3.92 -10.61 -3.86
C ASN A 85 -4.14 -9.80 -2.57
N ALA A 86 -3.03 -9.37 -1.93
CA ALA A 86 -3.07 -8.77 -0.61
C ALA A 86 -2.53 -7.35 -0.62
N PHE A 87 -2.88 -6.60 0.41
CA PHE A 87 -2.34 -5.27 0.69
C PHE A 87 -1.63 -5.31 2.04
N VAL A 88 -0.42 -4.78 2.07
CA VAL A 88 0.41 -4.76 3.28
C VAL A 88 0.50 -3.33 3.80
N ILE A 89 0.23 -3.16 5.08
CA ILE A 89 0.26 -1.87 5.79
C ILE A 89 1.52 -1.81 6.63
N TYR A 90 2.28 -0.74 6.47
CA TYR A 90 3.42 -0.36 7.29
C TYR A 90 3.14 0.98 7.97
N ARG A 91 3.78 1.24 9.11
CA ARG A 91 3.83 2.60 9.66
C ARG A 91 4.43 3.55 8.63
N ARG A 92 3.98 4.80 8.59
CA ARG A 92 4.60 5.85 7.78
C ARG A 92 5.90 6.35 8.43
N GLU A 93 5.85 6.53 9.74
CA GLU A 93 6.96 7.01 10.57
C GLU A 93 8.05 5.96 10.81
N GLY A 94 9.20 6.44 11.31
CA GLY A 94 10.29 5.59 11.78
C GLY A 94 10.87 4.68 10.69
N ASN A 95 10.99 3.39 11.04
CA ASN A 95 11.55 2.34 10.17
C ASN A 95 10.52 1.73 9.20
N ASN A 96 9.30 2.28 9.15
CA ASN A 96 8.18 1.72 8.40
C ASN A 96 7.86 0.28 8.83
N ASP A 97 7.70 0.09 10.15
CA ASP A 97 7.42 -1.23 10.72
C ASP A 97 6.08 -1.79 10.21
N TYR A 98 6.03 -3.10 9.99
CA TYR A 98 4.82 -3.81 9.58
C TYR A 98 3.68 -3.60 10.60
N VAL A 99 2.48 -3.36 10.10
CA VAL A 99 1.25 -3.20 10.90
C VAL A 99 0.32 -4.38 10.68
N ALA A 100 -0.05 -4.64 9.43
CA ALA A 100 -1.07 -5.63 9.10
C ALA A 100 -1.04 -5.99 7.61
N THR A 101 -1.75 -7.08 7.28
CA THR A 101 -2.01 -7.50 5.90
C THR A 101 -3.50 -7.72 5.76
N PHE A 102 -4.09 -7.23 4.67
CA PHE A 102 -5.50 -7.45 4.37
C PHE A 102 -5.75 -7.83 2.92
N ASN A 103 -6.92 -8.42 2.66
CA ASN A 103 -7.47 -8.68 1.34
C ASN A 103 -8.84 -7.99 1.24
N ILE A 104 -9.21 -7.52 0.04
CA ILE A 104 -10.57 -7.07 -0.25
C ILE A 104 -11.32 -8.27 -0.83
N VAL A 105 -12.25 -8.82 -0.07
CA VAL A 105 -13.03 -10.00 -0.46
C VAL A 105 -14.40 -9.60 -1.03
N ALA A 106 -15.00 -10.51 -1.79
CA ALA A 106 -16.35 -10.31 -2.32
C ALA A 106 -17.36 -9.99 -1.20
N GLY A 107 -18.22 -9.00 -1.45
CA GLY A 107 -19.20 -8.50 -0.50
C GLY A 107 -19.85 -7.20 -0.96
N ASN A 108 -21.07 -6.94 -0.50
CA ASN A 108 -21.80 -5.68 -0.73
C ASN A 108 -21.79 -5.16 -2.18
N GLY A 109 -21.96 -6.09 -3.12
CA GLY A 109 -22.07 -5.78 -4.55
C GLY A 109 -20.75 -5.62 -5.30
N ILE A 110 -19.60 -5.90 -4.65
CA ILE A 110 -18.31 -6.07 -5.32
C ILE A 110 -17.81 -7.51 -5.20
N ASP A 111 -16.99 -7.90 -6.17
CA ASP A 111 -16.21 -9.12 -6.21
C ASP A 111 -14.88 -9.00 -5.43
N GLU A 112 -14.13 -10.10 -5.35
CA GLU A 112 -12.80 -10.11 -4.73
C GLU A 112 -11.81 -9.34 -5.61
N VAL A 113 -10.97 -8.52 -4.97
CA VAL A 113 -9.92 -7.80 -5.69
C VAL A 113 -8.70 -8.69 -5.84
N THR A 114 -8.26 -8.92 -7.07
CA THR A 114 -7.17 -9.82 -7.39
C THR A 114 -6.16 -9.19 -8.35
N HIS A 115 -4.92 -9.63 -8.25
CA HIS A 115 -3.80 -9.23 -9.11
C HIS A 115 -3.60 -7.71 -9.26
N THR A 116 -3.87 -6.95 -8.18
CA THR A 116 -3.81 -5.48 -8.20
C THR A 116 -2.45 -4.92 -8.62
N ASP A 117 -2.45 -4.11 -9.67
CA ASP A 117 -1.34 -3.23 -10.02
C ASP A 117 -1.39 -1.94 -9.18
N GLY A 118 -2.19 -0.96 -9.62
CA GLY A 118 -2.25 0.38 -9.02
C GLY A 118 -3.17 0.47 -7.80
N ILE A 119 -2.72 1.23 -6.79
CA ILE A 119 -3.50 1.61 -5.60
C ILE A 119 -3.35 3.11 -5.32
N ASP A 120 -4.33 3.70 -4.65
CA ASP A 120 -4.24 5.04 -4.10
C ASP A 120 -5.08 5.17 -2.81
N VAL A 121 -4.81 6.20 -2.01
CA VAL A 121 -5.55 6.43 -0.77
C VAL A 121 -5.71 7.91 -0.48
N ALA A 122 -6.93 8.30 -0.11
CA ALA A 122 -7.23 9.64 0.37
C ALA A 122 -7.59 9.56 1.86
N SER A 123 -7.05 10.48 2.67
CA SER A 123 -7.27 10.51 4.13
C SER A 123 -8.13 11.67 4.62
N ASN A 124 -8.68 12.47 3.70
CA ASN A 124 -9.60 13.55 4.02
C ASN A 124 -11.03 13.03 4.24
N ASN A 125 -11.87 13.85 4.86
CA ASN A 125 -13.30 13.59 4.98
C ASN A 125 -14.01 13.93 3.65
N PHE A 126 -14.65 12.95 3.01
CA PHE A 126 -15.46 13.11 1.79
C PHE A 126 -16.96 12.90 2.05
N GLY A 127 -17.42 13.26 3.24
CA GLY A 127 -18.82 13.17 3.64
C GLY A 127 -19.14 11.88 4.41
N LYS A 128 -20.44 11.62 4.57
CA LYS A 128 -20.95 10.57 5.48
C LYS A 128 -20.47 9.16 5.14
N ASP A 129 -20.22 8.88 3.86
CA ASP A 129 -19.84 7.55 3.39
C ASP A 129 -18.32 7.32 3.48
N TYR A 130 -17.53 8.41 3.51
CA TYR A 130 -16.07 8.39 3.57
C TYR A 130 -15.52 9.39 4.60
N PRO A 131 -15.91 9.28 5.88
CA PRO A 131 -15.55 10.27 6.89
C PRO A 131 -14.05 10.29 7.22
N LEU A 132 -13.36 9.17 6.96
CA LEU A 132 -11.90 9.01 7.09
C LEU A 132 -11.23 8.80 5.73
N GLY A 133 -11.91 9.17 4.65
CA GLY A 133 -11.45 8.92 3.29
C GLY A 133 -11.65 7.49 2.83
N PHE A 134 -10.90 7.10 1.81
CA PHE A 134 -11.09 5.84 1.09
C PHE A 134 -9.78 5.34 0.47
N PHE A 135 -9.73 4.03 0.27
CA PHE A 135 -8.69 3.32 -0.45
C PHE A 135 -9.23 2.87 -1.81
N VAL A 136 -8.43 3.04 -2.85
CA VAL A 136 -8.74 2.58 -4.21
C VAL A 136 -7.73 1.52 -4.61
N ALA A 137 -8.21 0.41 -5.15
CA ALA A 137 -7.39 -0.65 -5.73
C ALA A 137 -7.91 -1.02 -7.10
N GLN A 138 -7.00 -1.16 -8.06
CA GLN A 138 -7.30 -1.82 -9.34
C GLN A 138 -7.60 -3.30 -9.09
N ASP A 139 -8.51 -3.85 -9.88
CA ASP A 139 -8.77 -5.29 -9.93
C ASP A 139 -8.67 -5.81 -11.36
N ASP A 140 -7.83 -6.83 -11.52
CA ASP A 140 -7.56 -7.48 -12.79
C ASP A 140 -8.71 -8.40 -13.23
N THR A 141 -9.34 -9.10 -12.29
CA THR A 141 -10.40 -10.06 -12.57
C THR A 141 -11.73 -9.58 -11.99
N ASN A 142 -12.36 -8.66 -12.72
CA ASN A 142 -13.67 -8.11 -12.37
C ASN A 142 -14.82 -9.03 -12.83
N ASP A 143 -14.99 -10.18 -12.17
CA ASP A 143 -15.86 -11.29 -12.56
C ASP A 143 -15.75 -11.64 -14.07
N ALA A 144 -16.85 -11.49 -14.82
CA ALA A 144 -16.93 -11.74 -16.26
C ALA A 144 -16.80 -10.45 -17.10
N ALA A 145 -16.44 -9.34 -16.47
CA ALA A 145 -16.31 -8.03 -17.10
C ALA A 145 -14.83 -7.63 -17.26
N ASN A 146 -14.60 -6.49 -17.91
CA ASN A 146 -13.27 -5.90 -17.98
C ASN A 146 -12.82 -5.39 -16.60
N GLN A 147 -11.50 -5.28 -16.44
CA GLN A 147 -10.84 -4.67 -15.28
C GLN A 147 -11.49 -3.35 -14.86
N ASN A 148 -11.49 -3.07 -13.56
CA ASN A 148 -11.98 -1.80 -13.00
C ASN A 148 -11.22 -1.44 -11.71
N PHE A 149 -11.81 -0.56 -10.90
CA PHE A 149 -11.29 -0.14 -9.60
C PHE A 149 -12.35 -0.32 -8.53
N LYS A 150 -11.92 -0.73 -7.34
CA LYS A 150 -12.75 -0.86 -6.15
C LYS A 150 -12.41 0.26 -5.18
N ILE A 151 -13.45 0.87 -4.59
CA ILE A 151 -13.32 1.94 -3.59
C ILE A 151 -13.80 1.38 -2.26
N VAL A 152 -12.92 1.38 -1.25
CA VAL A 152 -13.21 0.88 0.10
C VAL A 152 -13.08 2.02 1.10
N PRO A 153 -14.11 2.32 1.92
CA PRO A 153 -14.01 3.32 2.97
C PRO A 153 -12.88 2.97 3.96
N TRP A 154 -12.02 3.94 4.26
CA TRP A 154 -10.83 3.68 5.07
C TRP A 154 -11.15 3.15 6.47
N HIS A 155 -12.25 3.61 7.07
CA HIS A 155 -12.67 3.19 8.40
C HIS A 155 -12.94 1.67 8.50
N VAL A 156 -13.31 1.02 7.39
CA VAL A 156 -13.49 -0.43 7.31
C VAL A 156 -12.14 -1.14 7.39
N ILE A 157 -11.16 -0.69 6.60
CA ILE A 157 -9.78 -1.22 6.64
C ILE A 157 -9.16 -1.01 8.03
N GLN A 158 -9.32 0.19 8.58
CA GLN A 158 -8.84 0.54 9.91
C GLN A 158 -9.41 -0.37 11.00
N SER A 159 -10.72 -0.59 10.98
CA SER A 159 -11.37 -1.48 11.96
C SER A 159 -10.84 -2.91 11.85
N ALA A 160 -10.60 -3.40 10.64
CA ALA A 160 -10.11 -4.75 10.39
C ALA A 160 -8.68 -4.95 10.93
N PHE A 161 -7.74 -4.04 10.65
CA PHE A 161 -6.37 -4.21 11.15
C PHE A 161 -6.25 -3.92 12.66
N LEU A 162 -7.07 -3.04 13.23
CA LEU A 162 -7.08 -2.84 14.69
C LEU A 162 -7.56 -4.10 15.42
N ALA A 163 -8.57 -4.80 14.87
CA ALA A 163 -8.99 -6.09 15.39
C ALA A 163 -7.88 -7.16 15.30
N GLN A 164 -7.07 -7.11 14.23
CA GLN A 164 -5.91 -7.99 14.08
C GLN A 164 -4.87 -7.77 15.20
N LEU A 165 -4.51 -6.51 15.45
CA LEU A 165 -3.53 -6.14 16.49
C LEU A 165 -3.98 -6.59 17.89
N HIS A 166 -5.29 -6.58 18.16
CA HIS A 166 -5.84 -7.06 19.43
C HIS A 166 -5.97 -8.58 19.55
N SER A 167 -6.05 -9.32 18.42
CA SER A 167 -6.30 -10.76 18.41
C SER A 167 -5.06 -11.65 18.27
N GLN A 168 -3.86 -11.07 18.07
CA GLN A 168 -2.62 -11.81 17.75
C GLN A 168 -2.76 -12.75 16.53
N SER A 169 -3.69 -12.49 15.60
CA SER A 169 -3.91 -13.32 14.40
C SER A 169 -3.27 -12.69 13.15
N GLY A 170 -2.91 -13.52 12.16
CA GLY A 170 -1.97 -13.14 11.08
C GLY A 170 -2.54 -12.40 9.86
N HIS A 171 -3.86 -12.34 9.64
CA HIS A 171 -4.45 -11.72 8.43
C HIS A 171 -5.87 -11.17 8.67
N ALA A 172 -6.13 -9.93 8.24
CA ALA A 172 -7.45 -9.29 8.30
C ALA A 172 -8.21 -9.45 6.98
N ARG A 173 -9.52 -9.74 7.03
CA ARG A 173 -10.41 -9.73 5.84
C ARG A 173 -11.23 -8.45 5.85
N VAL A 174 -11.18 -7.68 4.77
CA VAL A 174 -11.95 -6.45 4.60
C VAL A 174 -13.03 -6.69 3.57
N ALA A 175 -14.29 -6.54 3.97
CA ALA A 175 -15.42 -6.46 3.04
C ALA A 175 -15.83 -5.00 2.92
N ASN A 176 -16.07 -4.50 1.71
CA ASN A 176 -16.57 -3.14 1.50
C ASN A 176 -17.94 -3.01 2.20
N ASN A 177 -18.22 -1.96 2.97
CA ASN A 177 -19.50 -1.76 3.67
C ASN A 177 -20.40 -0.78 2.93
#